data_AF-A0A927MLQ6-F1
#
_entry.id   AF-A0A927MLQ6-F1
#
_cell.length_a   1.000
_cell.length_b   1.000
_cell.length_c   1.000
_cell.angle_alpha   90.00
_cell.angle_beta   90.00
_cell.angle_gamma   90.00
#
_symmetry.space_group_name_H-M   'P 1'
#
loop_
_entity.id
_entity.type
_entity.pdbx_description
1 polymer ?
#
loop_
_entity_poly.entity_id
_entity_poly.type
_entity_poly.pdbx_seq_one_letter_code
_entity_poly.pdbx_strand_id
1 'polypeptide(L)' 'MSTYLIEEKGFVKEDIESIEGKWGKLPAFYAIVTFKNEPDVEYTYFAHDNDIFQFSYKITDKGGDEGIVEGNLKNYYPHF' A
#
# COMPACT_ATOMS: atom_id res chain seq x y z
N MET A 1 6.38 3.66 8.52
CA MET A 1 5.20 3.26 7.71
C MET A 1 3.90 3.61 8.43
N SER A 2 3.60 3.01 9.58
CA SER A 2 2.36 3.32 10.33
C SER A 2 2.21 4.81 10.65
N THR A 3 3.25 5.45 11.18
CA THR A 3 3.28 6.90 11.45
C THR A 3 2.96 7.72 10.20
N TYR A 4 3.63 7.44 9.07
CA TYR A 4 3.38 8.11 7.79
C TYR A 4 1.92 7.97 7.31
N LEU A 5 1.38 6.75 7.33
CA LEU A 5 0.00 6.52 6.89
C LEU A 5 -1.01 7.29 7.75
N ILE A 6 -0.77 7.36 9.06
CA ILE A 6 -1.70 7.99 10.00
C ILE A 6 -1.51 9.51 10.04
N GLU A 7 -0.29 9.97 10.32
CA GLU A 7 0.00 11.37 10.60
C GLU A 7 0.13 12.21 9.34
N GLU A 8 0.67 11.65 8.24
CA GLU A 8 0.91 12.40 7.01
C GLU A 8 -0.18 12.16 5.95
N LYS A 9 -0.64 10.91 5.79
CA LYS A 9 -1.71 10.57 4.83
C LYS A 9 -3.12 10.65 5.43
N GLY A 10 -3.25 10.81 6.74
CA GLY A 10 -4.53 11.00 7.41
C GLY A 10 -5.42 9.76 7.46
N PHE A 11 -4.86 8.57 7.22
CA PHE A 11 -5.61 7.33 7.42
C PHE A 11 -5.89 7.12 8.91
N VAL A 12 -7.09 6.64 9.24
CA VAL A 12 -7.35 6.20 10.61
C VAL A 12 -6.79 4.79 10.77
N LYS A 13 -6.28 4.46 11.97
CA LYS A 13 -5.71 3.14 12.24
C LYS A 13 -6.68 2.01 11.90
N GLU A 14 -7.98 2.24 12.12
CA GLU A 14 -9.04 1.29 11.85
C GLU A 14 -9.27 1.02 10.36
N ASP A 15 -8.80 1.89 9.45
CA ASP A 15 -8.91 1.70 7.99
C ASP A 15 -7.81 0.79 7.44
N ILE A 16 -6.72 0.61 8.19
CA ILE A 16 -5.58 -0.22 7.81
C ILE A 16 -5.86 -1.65 8.27
N GLU A 17 -5.93 -2.58 7.34
CA GLU A 17 -6.10 -4.00 7.64
C GLU A 17 -4.78 -4.61 8.10
N SER A 18 -3.70 -4.37 7.35
CA SER A 18 -2.37 -4.86 7.72
C SER A 18 -1.24 -3.99 7.17
N ILE A 19 -0.11 -4.05 7.87
CA ILE A 19 1.18 -3.53 7.40
C ILE A 19 2.21 -4.63 7.63
N GLU A 20 2.75 -5.19 6.57
CA GLU A 20 3.76 -6.26 6.63
C GLU A 20 5.10 -5.78 6.06
N GLY A 21 6.14 -5.78 6.88
CA GLY A 21 7.51 -5.49 6.43
C GLY A 21 8.14 -6.69 5.72
N LYS A 22 8.68 -6.47 4.53
CA LYS A 22 9.34 -7.47 3.69
C LYS A 22 10.78 -7.06 3.40
N TRP A 23 11.68 -8.03 3.44
CA TRP A 23 13.05 -7.89 2.95
C TRP A 23 13.14 -8.44 1.52
N GLY A 24 13.74 -7.67 0.61
CA GLY A 24 13.77 -7.97 -0.82
C GLY A 24 15.08 -7.58 -1.48
N LYS A 25 15.12 -7.63 -2.83
CA LYS A 25 16.32 -7.31 -3.60
C LYS A 25 16.48 -5.81 -3.88
N LEU A 26 15.41 -5.12 -4.30
CA LEU A 26 15.44 -3.66 -4.49
C LEU A 26 14.00 -3.09 -4.45
N PRO A 27 13.66 -2.19 -3.52
CA PRO A 27 14.43 -1.80 -2.33
C PRO A 27 14.67 -2.99 -1.38
N ALA A 28 15.73 -2.91 -0.56
CA ALA A 28 16.12 -3.98 0.36
C ALA A 28 15.06 -4.26 1.44
N PHE A 29 14.32 -3.22 1.83
CA PHE A 29 13.18 -3.32 2.72
C PHE A 29 12.01 -2.50 2.17
N TYR A 30 10.82 -3.08 2.20
CA TYR A 30 9.57 -2.44 1.82
C TYR A 30 8.44 -2.93 2.72
N ALA A 31 7.32 -2.20 2.76
CA ALA A 31 6.11 -2.63 3.43
C ALA A 31 5.01 -2.91 2.41
N ILE A 32 4.29 -4.00 2.61
CA ILE A 32 3.01 -4.25 1.96
C ILE A 32 1.91 -3.78 2.91
N VAL A 33 1.00 -2.97 2.39
CA VAL A 33 -0.12 -2.40 3.14
C VAL A 33 -1.41 -2.83 2.46
N THR A 34 -2.36 -3.34 3.25
CA THR A 34 -3.73 -3.64 2.80
C THR A 34 -4.70 -2.79 3.61
N PHE A 35 -5.69 -2.22 2.94
CA PHE A 35 -6.72 -1.38 3.56
C PHE A 35 -8.05 -2.14 3.63
N LYS A 36 -8.87 -1.87 4.64
CA LYS A 36 -10.16 -2.55 4.83
C LYS A 36 -11.17 -2.26 3.73
N ASN A 37 -11.09 -1.08 3.12
CA ASN A 37 -11.97 -0.69 2.03
C ASN A 37 -11.56 -1.29 0.68
N GLU A 38 -10.38 -1.93 0.61
CA GLU A 38 -9.79 -2.60 -0.56
C GLU A 38 -8.93 -3.81 -0.12
N PRO A 39 -9.54 -4.83 0.49
CA PRO A 39 -8.81 -5.96 1.08
C PRO A 39 -8.12 -6.85 0.04
N ASP A 40 -8.55 -6.76 -1.22
CA ASP A 40 -8.03 -7.52 -2.36
C ASP A 40 -6.98 -6.74 -3.18
N VAL A 41 -6.38 -5.70 -2.57
CA VAL A 41 -5.29 -4.91 -3.15
C VAL A 41 -4.13 -4.77 -2.16
N GLU A 42 -2.93 -5.12 -2.62
CA GLU A 42 -1.68 -5.00 -1.87
C GLU A 42 -0.92 -3.76 -2.36
N TYR A 43 -0.66 -2.80 -1.47
CA TYR A 43 0.08 -1.59 -1.80
C TYR A 43 1.51 -1.66 -1.27
N THR A 44 2.49 -1.49 -2.16
CA THR A 44 3.91 -1.55 -1.81
C THR A 44 4.44 -0.15 -1.54
N TYR A 45 5.00 0.03 -0.35
CA TYR A 45 5.65 1.26 0.07
C TYR A 45 7.10 1.00 0.46
N PHE A 46 7.98 1.98 0.26
CA PHE A 46 9.35 1.92 0.75
C PHE A 46 9.79 3.29 1.28
N ALA A 47 10.72 3.27 2.22
CA ALA A 47 11.40 4.46 2.68
C ALA A 47 12.69 4.63 1.88
N HIS A 48 12.95 5.84 1.39
CA HIS A 48 14.21 6.21 0.76
C HIS A 48 14.58 7.61 1.21
N ASP A 49 15.82 7.75 1.70
CA ASP A 49 16.30 8.95 2.40
C ASP A 49 15.36 9.38 3.54
N ASN A 50 14.69 10.52 3.39
CA ASN A 50 13.78 11.10 4.39
C ASN A 50 12.29 10.99 3.98
N ASP A 51 11.99 10.30 2.88
CA ASP A 51 10.65 10.22 2.31
C ASP A 51 10.13 8.78 2.25
N ILE A 52 8.82 8.64 2.23
CA ILE A 52 8.12 7.37 2.01
C ILE A 52 7.35 7.44 0.70
N PHE A 53 7.64 6.47 -0.16
CA PHE A 53 7.11 6.37 -1.51
C PHE A 53 6.16 5.19 -1.60
N GLN A 54 5.00 5.40 -2.22
CA GLN A 54 4.18 4.31 -2.73
C GLN A 54 4.70 3.92 -4.11
N PHE A 55 5.24 2.72 -4.23
CA PHE A 55 5.93 2.26 -5.44
C PHE A 55 4.97 1.61 -6.44
N SER A 56 4.15 0.70 -5.94
CA SER A 56 3.32 -0.16 -6.78
C SER A 56 2.12 -0.68 -6.01
N TYR A 57 1.20 -1.30 -6.75
CA TYR A 57 0.11 -2.08 -6.20
C TYR A 57 0.10 -3.46 -6.86
N LYS A 58 -0.62 -4.40 -6.26
CA LYS A 58 -0.98 -5.69 -6.85
C LYS A 58 -2.42 -6.00 -6.49
N ILE A 59 -3.26 -6.17 -7.51
CA ILE A 59 -4.62 -6.68 -7.35
C ILE A 59 -4.50 -8.21 -7.21
N THR A 60 -5.15 -8.80 -6.20
CA THR A 60 -5.16 -10.25 -6.01
C THR A 60 -5.99 -10.92 -7.12
N ASP A 61 -5.80 -12.22 -7.34
CA ASP A 61 -6.61 -12.96 -8.32
C ASP A 61 -8.12 -12.80 -8.03
N LYS A 62 -8.51 -12.91 -6.75
CA LYS A 62 -9.88 -12.66 -6.27
C LYS A 62 -10.36 -11.25 -6.61
N GLY A 63 -9.55 -10.22 -6.36
CA GLY A 63 -9.89 -8.84 -6.69
C GLY A 63 -10.11 -8.63 -8.19
N GLY A 64 -9.28 -9.28 -9.03
CA GLY A 64 -9.43 -9.27 -10.48
C GLY A 64 -10.73 -9.95 -10.93
N ASP A 65 -11.06 -11.11 -10.37
CA ASP A 65 -12.32 -11.83 -10.63
C ASP A 65 -13.56 -11.03 -10.19
N GLU A 66 -13.43 -10.20 -9.15
CA GLU A 66 -14.46 -9.27 -8.66
C GLU A 66 -14.51 -7.94 -9.45
N GLY A 67 -13.65 -7.77 -10.46
CA GLY A 67 -13.66 -6.63 -11.37
C GLY A 67 -12.92 -5.38 -10.85
N ILE A 68 -12.05 -5.53 -9.85
CA ILE A 68 -11.14 -4.46 -9.44
C ILE A 68 -10.15 -4.20 -10.57
N VAL A 69 -9.97 -2.93 -10.92
CA VAL A 69 -9.07 -2.49 -11.99
C VAL A 69 -8.32 -1.25 -11.53
N GLU A 70 -7.15 -0.96 -12.10
CA GLU A 70 -6.32 0.18 -11.68
C GLU A 70 -7.11 1.51 -11.58
N GLY A 71 -7.99 1.77 -12.55
CA GLY A 71 -8.77 3.01 -12.60
C GLY A 71 -9.80 3.19 -11.47
N ASN A 72 -10.01 2.20 -10.61
CA ASN A 72 -10.93 2.29 -9.46
C ASN A 72 -10.26 2.13 -8.09
N LEU A 73 -8.92 2.07 -8.05
CA LEU A 73 -8.15 1.99 -6.81
C LEU A 73 -8.28 3.30 -5.99
N LYS A 74 -8.78 3.17 -4.76
CA LYS A 74 -9.04 4.28 -3.83
C LYS A 74 -7.81 4.69 -3.04
N ASN A 75 -6.84 3.79 -2.89
CA ASN A 75 -5.65 4.02 -2.08
C ASN A 75 -4.35 4.05 -2.91
N TYR A 76 -4.45 4.22 -4.24
CA TYR A 76 -3.29 4.35 -5.13
C TYR A 76 -2.97 5.81 -5.44
N TYR A 77 -1.85 6.27 -4.90
CA TYR A 77 -1.28 7.62 -4.99
C TYR A 77 0.24 7.51 -5.22
N PRO A 78 0.69 7.01 -6.39
CA PRO A 78 2.12 6.89 -6.68
C PRO A 78 2.80 8.25 -6.59
N HIS A 79 3.92 8.31 -5.86
CA HIS A 79 4.74 9.50 -5.78
C HIS A 79 5.80 9.43 -6.87
N PHE A 80 5.75 10.36 -7.83
CA PHE A 80 6.69 10.50 -8.96
C PHE A 80 7.64 11.68 -8.74
#